data_AF-A0AAE9DY27-F1
#
_entry.id   AF-A0AAE9DY27-F1
#
_cell.length_a   1.000
_cell.length_b   1.000
_cell.length_c   1.000
_cell.angle_alpha   90.00
_cell.angle_beta   90.00
_cell.angle_gamma   90.00
#
_symmetry.space_group_name_H-M   'P 1'
#
loop_
_entity.id
_entity.type
_entity.pdbx_description
1 polymer ?
#
loop_
_entity_poly.entity_id
_entity_poly.type
_entity_poly.pdbx_seq_one_letter_code
_entity_poly.pdbx_strand_id
1 'polypeptide(L)'
;MRLLILLTLLGITVARDDYSGGHRPPPRPKPPAGGRTKCPAGWMLFKRSQGNWCVGLFVGQFTQPNAELQCHQHQAVLTGLQSNNERQRLACKIFVVWGYCSL
;
A
#
# COMPACT_ATOMS: atom_id res chain seq x y z
N MET A 1 30.19 -10.58 33.97
CA MET A 1 29.86 -11.87 33.33
C MET A 1 28.65 -12.61 33.91
N ARG A 2 28.13 -12.30 35.11
CA ARG A 2 26.91 -12.94 35.66
C ARG A 2 25.58 -12.24 35.32
N LEU A 3 25.60 -11.01 34.81
CA LEU A 3 24.39 -10.27 34.43
C LEU A 3 23.87 -10.63 33.02
N LEU A 4 24.73 -11.19 32.15
CA LEU A 4 24.36 -11.56 30.77
C LEU A 4 23.52 -12.84 30.69
N ILE A 5 23.58 -13.71 31.71
CA ILE A 5 22.85 -14.99 31.74
C ILE A 5 21.38 -14.80 32.14
N LEU A 6 21.03 -13.72 32.85
CA LEU A 6 19.64 -13.47 33.28
C LEU A 6 18.75 -12.96 32.15
N LEU A 7 19.32 -12.34 31.11
CA LEU A 7 18.58 -11.82 29.98
C LEU A 7 18.09 -12.91 29.02
N THR A 8 18.69 -14.11 29.04
CA THR A 8 18.27 -15.24 28.19
C THR A 8 17.08 -16.01 28.78
N LEU A 9 16.91 -16.00 30.11
CA LEU A 9 15.83 -16.72 30.80
C LEU A 9 14.48 -15.99 30.78
N LEU A 10 14.46 -14.69 30.50
CA LEU A 10 13.23 -13.89 30.37
C LEU A 10 12.60 -13.95 28.97
N GLY A 11 13.11 -14.78 28.06
CA GLY A 11 12.50 -14.95 26.73
C GLY A 11 12.50 -13.67 25.87
N ILE A 12 13.26 -12.64 26.25
CA ILE A 12 13.44 -11.45 25.42
C ILE A 12 14.47 -11.80 24.36
N THR A 13 14.09 -12.65 23.42
CA THR A 13 14.72 -12.58 22.11
C THR A 13 14.30 -11.24 21.54
N VAL A 14 15.17 -10.24 21.59
CA VAL A 14 15.09 -9.15 20.61
C VAL A 14 15.19 -9.86 19.27
N ALA A 15 14.04 -10.04 18.61
CA ALA A 15 13.99 -10.45 17.24
C ALA A 15 14.72 -9.35 16.48
N ARG A 16 15.99 -9.59 16.18
CA ARG A 16 16.71 -8.81 15.19
C ARG A 16 16.04 -9.23 13.89
N ASP A 17 15.12 -8.40 13.41
CA ASP A 17 14.52 -8.54 12.09
C ASP A 17 15.61 -8.31 11.03
N ASP A 18 16.54 -9.26 10.91
CA ASP A 18 17.45 -9.35 9.77
C ASP A 18 16.67 -9.99 8.59
N TYR A 19 15.55 -9.36 8.19
CA TYR A 19 14.90 -9.60 6.90
C TYR A 19 15.78 -8.99 5.79
N SER A 20 16.97 -9.52 5.61
CA SER A 20 17.81 -9.31 4.41
C SER A 20 17.30 -10.21 3.28
N GLY A 21 16.00 -10.10 2.96
CA GLY A 21 15.41 -10.71 1.79
C GLY A 21 15.37 -9.67 0.68
N GLY A 22 16.35 -9.72 -0.24
CA GLY A 22 16.41 -8.87 -1.43
C GLY A 22 15.29 -9.17 -2.43
N HIS A 23 14.03 -8.94 -2.05
CA HIS A 23 12.92 -8.91 -2.99
C HIS A 23 12.95 -7.54 -3.65
N ARG A 24 13.43 -7.48 -4.90
CA ARG A 24 13.16 -6.31 -5.74
C ARG A 24 11.64 -6.17 -5.78
N PRO A 25 11.08 -5.01 -5.37
CA PRO A 25 9.66 -4.76 -5.52
C PRO A 25 9.27 -5.04 -6.97
N PRO A 26 8.10 -5.67 -7.23
CA PRO A 26 7.62 -5.84 -8.59
C PRO A 26 7.63 -4.49 -9.31
N PRO A 27 7.88 -4.48 -10.64
CA PRO A 27 7.89 -3.25 -11.42
C PRO A 27 6.63 -2.43 -11.12
N ARG A 28 6.84 -1.19 -10.68
CA ARG A 28 5.72 -0.31 -10.36
C ARG A 28 4.88 -0.12 -11.62
N PRO A 29 3.55 -0.26 -11.56
CA PRO A 29 2.69 -0.02 -12.71
C PRO A 29 3.00 1.35 -13.31
N LYS A 30 3.12 1.41 -14.64
CA LYS A 30 3.32 2.67 -15.35
C LYS A 30 1.96 3.39 -15.42
N PRO A 31 1.91 4.72 -15.20
CA PRO A 31 0.65 5.44 -15.29
C PRO A 31 -0.02 5.20 -16.64
N PRO A 32 -1.36 5.15 -16.70
CA PRO A 32 -2.09 5.19 -17.96
C PRO A 32 -1.57 6.35 -18.82
N ALA A 33 -1.22 6.06 -20.07
CA ALA A 33 -0.71 7.05 -21.01
C ALA A 33 -1.83 8.07 -21.30
N GLY A 34 -1.69 9.28 -20.76
CA GLY A 34 -2.64 10.37 -20.91
C GLY A 34 -3.04 10.93 -19.56
N GLY A 35 -2.48 12.10 -19.23
CA GLY A 35 -2.74 12.80 -17.97
C GLY A 35 -4.21 13.17 -17.84
N ARG A 36 -5.01 12.26 -17.27
CA ARG A 36 -6.41 12.52 -16.95
C ARG A 36 -6.47 13.76 -16.04
N THR A 37 -7.17 14.80 -16.48
CA THR A 37 -7.45 16.00 -15.67
C THR A 37 -8.66 15.79 -14.77
N LYS A 38 -9.49 14.78 -15.08
CA LYS A 38 -10.67 14.36 -14.32
C LYS A 38 -10.68 12.84 -14.18
N CYS A 39 -11.13 12.35 -13.04
CA CYS A 39 -11.30 10.91 -12.78
C CYS A 39 -12.77 10.51 -12.92
N PRO A 40 -13.06 9.21 -13.13
CA PRO A 40 -14.44 8.73 -13.09
C PRO A 40 -15.09 9.01 -11.72
N ALA A 41 -16.42 8.98 -11.66
CA ALA A 41 -17.14 9.24 -10.42
C ALA A 41 -16.72 8.26 -9.31
N GLY A 42 -16.42 8.79 -8.12
CA GLY A 42 -15.93 7.99 -6.98
C GLY A 42 -14.42 7.74 -6.95
N TRP A 43 -13.67 8.18 -7.97
CA TRP A 43 -12.22 8.04 -8.05
C TRP A 43 -11.52 9.36 -7.69
N MET A 44 -10.36 9.27 -7.02
CA MET A 44 -9.57 10.41 -6.59
C MET A 44 -8.39 10.68 -7.51
N LEU A 45 -8.23 11.93 -7.92
CA LEU A 45 -7.06 12.36 -8.67
C LEU A 45 -5.87 12.60 -7.73
N PHE A 46 -4.77 11.90 -8.00
CA PHE A 46 -3.46 12.12 -7.41
C PHE A 46 -2.46 12.57 -8.47
N LYS A 47 -1.78 13.68 -8.20
CA LYS A 47 -0.71 14.21 -9.04
C LYS A 47 0.60 13.65 -8.52
N ARG A 48 1.23 12.74 -9.26
CA ARG A 48 2.51 12.12 -8.91
C ARG A 48 3.58 12.59 -9.91
N SER A 49 4.86 12.47 -9.54
CA SER A 49 5.97 12.80 -10.46
C SER A 49 5.92 11.96 -11.75
N GLN A 50 5.36 10.75 -11.67
CA GLN A 50 5.16 9.84 -12.79
C GLN A 50 3.98 10.23 -13.68
N GLY A 51 3.10 11.13 -13.23
CA GLY A 51 1.89 11.54 -13.93
C GLY A 51 0.67 11.63 -13.03
N ASN A 52 -0.47 11.94 -13.63
CA ASN A 52 -1.75 11.94 -12.94
C ASN A 52 -2.32 10.52 -12.83
N TRP A 53 -2.77 10.14 -11.65
CA TRP A 53 -3.36 8.84 -11.35
C TRP A 53 -4.76 9.00 -10.76
N CYS A 54 -5.68 8.12 -11.14
CA CYS A 54 -7.02 8.08 -10.59
C CYS A 54 -7.14 6.88 -9.67
N VAL A 55 -7.20 7.09 -8.36
CA VAL A 55 -7.23 6.02 -7.36
C VAL A 55 -8.62 5.83 -6.80
N GLY A 56 -9.10 4.59 -6.84
CA GLY A 56 -10.38 4.17 -6.30
C GLY A 56 -10.14 3.41 -5.01
N LEU A 57 -11.09 3.53 -4.09
CA LEU A 57 -11.00 2.93 -2.77
C LEU A 57 -12.07 1.86 -2.64
N PHE A 58 -11.65 0.64 -2.32
CA PHE A 58 -12.52 -0.51 -2.11
C PHE A 58 -12.25 -1.06 -0.72
N VAL A 59 -13.29 -1.08 0.12
CA VAL A 59 -13.19 -1.51 1.52
C VAL A 59 -13.53 -2.99 1.60
N GLY A 60 -12.66 -3.77 2.22
CA GLY A 60 -12.83 -5.20 2.39
C GLY A 60 -11.55 -5.86 2.91
N GLN A 61 -11.67 -7.12 3.34
CA GLN A 61 -10.52 -7.92 3.75
C GLN A 61 -9.94 -8.61 2.52
N PHE A 62 -8.80 -8.11 2.04
CA PHE A 62 -8.13 -8.65 0.87
C PHE A 62 -6.70 -9.06 1.20
N THR A 63 -6.29 -10.23 0.70
CA THR A 63 -4.86 -10.52 0.51
C THR A 63 -4.34 -9.68 -0.66
N GLN A 64 -3.04 -9.43 -0.75
CA GLN A 64 -2.44 -8.71 -1.89
C GLN A 64 -2.89 -9.24 -3.26
N PRO A 65 -2.83 -10.56 -3.57
CA PRO A 65 -3.27 -11.07 -4.87
C PRO A 65 -4.77 -10.91 -5.10
N ASN A 66 -5.58 -11.05 -4.05
CA ASN A 66 -7.03 -10.81 -4.16
C ASN A 66 -7.33 -9.34 -4.42
N ALA A 67 -6.59 -8.42 -3.80
CA ALA A 67 -6.70 -6.99 -4.07
C ALA A 67 -6.34 -6.68 -5.53
N GLU A 68 -5.24 -7.22 -6.06
CA GLU A 68 -4.89 -7.05 -7.48
C GLU A 68 -6.01 -7.53 -8.41
N LEU A 69 -6.56 -8.72 -8.14
CA LEU A 69 -7.67 -9.28 -8.93
C LEU A 69 -8.92 -8.39 -8.86
N GLN A 70 -9.27 -7.90 -7.67
CA GLN A 70 -10.38 -6.97 -7.47
C GLN A 70 -10.18 -5.67 -8.26
N CYS A 71 -8.97 -5.11 -8.17
CA CYS A 71 -8.58 -3.97 -8.98
C CYS A 71 -8.82 -4.31 -10.46
N HIS A 72 -8.27 -5.39 -11.02
CA HIS A 72 -8.44 -5.77 -12.43
C HIS A 72 -9.89 -5.82 -12.95
N GLN A 73 -10.88 -6.13 -12.12
CA GLN A 73 -12.31 -6.08 -12.51
C GLN A 73 -12.77 -4.69 -12.97
N HIS A 74 -12.04 -3.64 -12.57
CA HIS A 74 -12.28 -2.25 -12.94
C HIS A 74 -11.30 -1.71 -14.00
N GLN A 75 -10.62 -2.59 -14.76
CA GLN A 75 -9.63 -2.27 -15.80
C GLN A 75 -8.40 -1.50 -15.28
N ALA A 76 -7.68 -2.16 -14.38
CA ALA A 76 -7.17 -1.49 -13.21
C ALA A 76 -6.04 -2.21 -12.49
N VAL A 77 -5.17 -1.49 -11.74
CA VAL A 77 -3.95 -2.07 -11.14
C VAL A 77 -3.64 -1.55 -9.74
N LEU A 78 -3.35 -2.47 -8.81
CA LEU A 78 -3.01 -2.13 -7.43
C LEU A 78 -1.76 -1.24 -7.36
N THR A 79 -1.81 -0.19 -6.55
CA THR A 79 -0.71 0.75 -6.33
C THR A 79 -0.60 1.09 -4.86
N GLY A 80 0.63 1.37 -4.46
CA GLY A 80 0.94 1.88 -3.13
C GLY A 80 0.73 3.40 -3.04
N LEU A 81 0.59 3.87 -1.81
CA LEU A 81 0.50 5.29 -1.51
C LEU A 81 1.90 5.89 -1.44
N GLN A 82 2.09 7.03 -2.11
CA GLN A 82 3.41 7.65 -2.29
C GLN A 82 3.68 8.81 -1.33
N SER A 83 2.64 9.35 -0.68
CA SER A 83 2.78 10.48 0.25
C SER A 83 1.84 10.38 1.44
N ASN A 84 2.17 11.13 2.50
CA ASN A 84 1.30 11.28 3.67
C ASN A 84 -0.04 11.94 3.31
N ASN A 85 -0.05 12.84 2.34
CA ASN A 85 -1.28 13.46 1.87
C ASN A 85 -2.21 12.44 1.19
N GLU A 86 -1.66 11.54 0.36
CA GLU A 86 -2.44 10.43 -0.21
C GLU A 86 -3.04 9.55 0.90
N ARG A 87 -2.24 9.17 1.91
CA ARG A 87 -2.69 8.41 3.08
C ARG A 87 -3.81 9.11 3.86
N GLN A 88 -3.67 10.39 4.17
CA GLN A 88 -4.67 11.14 4.95
C GLN A 88 -5.98 11.31 4.17
N ARG A 89 -5.90 11.64 2.88
CA ARG A 89 -7.09 11.78 2.02
C ARG A 89 -7.89 10.48 1.94
N LEU A 90 -7.18 9.36 1.91
CA LEU A 90 -7.75 8.03 1.88
C LEU A 90 -8.27 7.57 3.26
N ALA A 91 -7.55 7.86 4.34
CA ALA A 91 -7.98 7.58 5.71
C ALA A 91 -9.28 8.28 6.09
N CYS A 92 -9.45 9.53 5.65
CA CYS A 92 -10.71 10.27 5.83
C CYS A 92 -11.89 9.63 5.06
N LYS A 93 -11.60 8.77 4.06
CA LYS A 93 -12.60 8.04 3.28
C LYS A 93 -12.86 6.62 3.84
N ILE A 94 -11.87 5.95 4.43
CA ILE A 94 -12.05 4.72 5.23
C ILE A 94 -12.29 5.11 6.70
N PHE A 95 -13.40 5.77 7.02
CA PHE A 95 -13.74 5.94 8.43
C PHE A 95 -14.18 4.61 9.10
N VAL A 96 -14.05 3.45 8.44
CA VAL A 96 -14.24 2.13 9.04
C VAL A 96 -13.26 1.10 8.44
N VAL A 97 -12.16 0.84 9.15
CA VAL A 97 -11.33 -0.38 9.17
C VAL A 97 -10.73 -0.92 7.83
N TRP A 98 -9.43 -0.66 7.65
CA TRP A 98 -8.37 -1.41 6.91
C TRP A 98 -8.60 -1.91 5.45
N GLY A 99 -7.89 -1.29 4.48
CA GLY A 99 -7.51 -1.85 3.16
C GLY A 99 -7.67 -0.89 1.96
N TYR A 100 -6.64 -0.65 1.13
CA TYR A 100 -6.75 0.19 -0.09
C TYR A 100 -6.24 -0.54 -1.34
N CYS A 101 -7.09 -0.62 -2.38
CA CYS A 101 -6.72 -0.96 -3.76
C CYS A 101 -6.36 0.33 -4.53
N SER A 102 -5.75 0.27 -5.71
CA SER A 102 -5.63 1.48 -6.57
C SER A 102 -5.76 1.16 -8.06
N LEU A 103 -5.64 2.19 -8.89
CA LEU A 103 -5.60 2.18 -10.36
C LEU A 103 -4.47 3.06 -10.86
#